data_AF-A0A1Y3STX4-F1
#
_entry.id   AF-A0A1Y3STX4-F1
#
_cell.length_a   1.000
_cell.length_b   1.000
_cell.length_c   1.000
_cell.angle_alpha   90.00
_cell.angle_beta   90.00
_cell.angle_gamma   90.00
#
_symmetry.space_group_name_H-M   'P 1'
#
loop_
_entity.id
_entity.type
_entity.pdbx_description
1 polymer ?
#
loop_
_entity_poly.entity_id
_entity_poly.type
_entity_poly.pdbx_seq_one_letter_code
_entity_poly.pdbx_strand_id
1 'polypeptide(L)' 'MLPCQKTCPNYYEGCHKNCANWMLFQSRQKEQREAKKAYLRYHMTRCTQAVHQLEGLQVRRQVW' A
#
# COMPACT_ATOMS: atom_id res chain seq x y z
N MET A 1 7.07 7.08 14.53
CA MET A 1 8.53 6.85 14.60
C MET A 1 9.18 7.54 13.41
N LEU A 2 10.18 8.42 13.61
CA LEU A 2 10.94 9.07 12.54
C LEU A 2 12.20 8.23 12.24
N PRO A 3 12.26 7.47 11.13
CA PRO A 3 13.43 6.67 10.76
C PRO A 3 14.70 7.49 10.64
N CYS A 4 14.58 8.79 10.32
CA CYS A 4 15.69 9.74 10.28
C CYS A 4 16.53 9.76 11.57
N GLN A 5 15.92 9.54 12.74
CA GLN A 5 16.64 9.41 14.02
C GLN A 5 17.57 8.20 14.08
N LYS A 6 17.24 7.12 13.38
CA LYS A 6 18.02 5.86 13.38
C LYS A 6 18.95 5.73 12.18
N THR A 7 18.63 6.38 11.08
CA THR A 7 19.28 6.13 9.77
C THR A 7 20.06 7.33 9.22
N CYS A 8 19.98 8.52 9.84
CA CYS A 8 20.72 9.69 9.39
C CYS A 8 22.08 9.78 10.12
N PRO A 9 23.22 9.78 9.39
CA PRO A 9 24.54 9.97 10.00
C PRO A 9 24.70 11.34 10.68
N ASN A 10 24.07 12.37 10.12
CA ASN A 10 24.12 13.76 10.61
C ASN A 10 22.81 14.14 11.31
N TYR A 11 22.28 13.23 12.13
CA TYR A 11 21.02 13.48 12.83
C TYR A 11 21.16 14.65 13.82
N TYR A 12 20.21 15.57 13.75
CA TYR A 12 19.93 16.56 14.80
C TYR A 12 18.42 16.66 15.01
N GLU A 13 17.98 17.19 16.15
CA GLU A 13 16.56 17.33 16.44
C GLU A 13 15.87 18.22 15.37
N GLY A 14 14.84 17.67 14.73
CA GLY A 14 14.14 18.36 13.63
C GLY A 14 14.79 18.23 12.24
N CYS A 15 15.90 17.52 12.09
CA CYS A 15 16.59 17.37 10.79
C CYS A 15 15.73 16.75 9.69
N HIS A 16 14.74 15.93 10.03
CA HIS A 16 13.82 15.28 9.09
C HIS A 16 13.07 16.26 8.17
N LYS A 17 12.99 17.56 8.52
CA LYS A 17 12.37 18.57 7.66
C LYS A 17 13.21 18.86 6.40
N ASN A 18 14.54 18.84 6.53
CA ASN A 18 15.48 19.22 5.47
C ASN A 18 16.49 18.12 5.14
N CYS A 19 16.35 16.92 5.72
CA CYS A 19 17.30 15.83 5.55
C CYS A 19 17.16 15.18 4.17
N ALA A 20 18.22 15.25 3.35
CA ALA A 20 18.26 14.62 2.04
C ALA A 20 18.06 13.09 2.09
N ASN A 21 18.66 12.42 3.07
CA ASN A 21 18.49 10.97 3.24
C ASN A 21 17.04 10.60 3.58
N TRP A 22 16.36 11.45 4.36
CA TRP A 22 14.95 11.26 4.70
C TRP A 22 14.04 11.43 3.47
N MET A 23 14.26 12.45 2.66
CA MET A 23 13.52 12.65 1.41
C MET A 23 13.74 11.47 0.44
N LEU A 24 14.97 10.99 0.29
CA LEU A 24 15.28 9.83 -0.54
C LEU A 24 14.57 8.56 -0.04
N PHE A 25 14.60 8.32 1.26
CA PHE A 25 13.92 7.19 1.88
C PHE A 25 12.39 7.26 1.71
N GLN A 26 11.79 8.45 1.87
CA GLN A 26 10.36 8.65 1.60
C GLN A 26 10.01 8.37 0.14
N SER A 27 10.85 8.80 -0.81
CA SER A 27 10.65 8.55 -2.24
C SER A 27 10.67 7.06 -2.57
N ARG A 28 11.68 6.32 -2.09
CA ARG A 28 11.76 4.85 -2.23
C ARG A 28 10.55 4.14 -1.61
N GLN A 29 10.10 4.58 -0.43
CA GLN A 29 8.91 4.02 0.20
C GLN A 29 7.63 4.33 -0.58
N LYS A 30 7.53 5.50 -1.20
CA LYS A 30 6.38 5.86 -2.05
C LYS A 30 6.31 4.92 -3.26
N GLU A 31 7.42 4.73 -3.96
CA GLU A 31 7.52 3.81 -5.09
C GLU A 31 7.12 2.38 -4.70
N GLN A 32 7.67 1.85 -3.59
CA GLN A 32 7.30 0.51 -3.10
C GLN A 32 5.82 0.40 -2.76
N ARG A 33 5.21 1.43 -2.16
CA ARG A 33 3.77 1.44 -1.84
C ARG A 33 2.93 1.50 -3.11
N GLU A 34 3.34 2.28 -4.11
CA GLU A 34 2.65 2.36 -5.39
C GLU A 34 2.66 1.01 -6.12
N ALA A 35 3.81 0.34 -6.16
CA ALA A 35 3.94 -1.00 -6.73
C ALA A 35 3.04 -2.02 -6.00
N LYS A 36 3.07 -2.06 -4.66
CA LYS A 36 2.19 -2.92 -3.86
C LYS A 36 0.72 -2.62 -4.10
N LYS A 37 0.34 -1.34 -4.19
CA LYS A 37 -1.03 -0.92 -4.45
C LYS A 37 -1.49 -1.31 -5.86
N ALA A 38 -0.60 -1.29 -6.85
CA ALA A 38 -0.90 -1.75 -8.21
C ALA A 38 -1.14 -3.26 -8.23
N TYR A 39 -0.26 -4.04 -7.59
CA TYR A 39 -0.41 -5.49 -7.43
C TYR A 39 -1.75 -5.84 -6.78
N LEU A 40 -2.05 -5.24 -5.62
CA LEU A 40 -3.30 -5.50 -4.90
C LEU A 40 -4.53 -5.14 -5.73
N ARG A 41 -4.51 -4.00 -6.45
CA ARG A 41 -5.63 -3.62 -7.34
C ARG A 41 -5.89 -4.67 -8.40
N TYR A 42 -4.84 -5.11 -9.11
CA TYR A 42 -4.97 -6.11 -10.17
C TYR A 42 -5.59 -7.42 -9.66
N HIS A 43 -5.08 -7.95 -8.55
CA HIS A 43 -5.57 -9.21 -8.01
C HIS A 43 -6.94 -9.08 -7.35
N MET A 44 -7.20 -7.99 -6.63
CA MET A 44 -8.49 -7.76 -5.97
C MET A 44 -9.61 -7.70 -7.00
N THR A 45 -9.44 -6.97 -8.11
CA THR A 45 -10.45 -6.90 -9.18
C THR A 45 -10.79 -8.28 -9.74
N ARG A 46 -9.78 -9.13 -9.99
CA ARG A 46 -9.99 -10.49 -10.49
C ARG A 46 -10.72 -11.37 -9.47
N CYS A 47 -10.32 -11.31 -8.20
CA CYS A 47 -10.97 -12.07 -7.13
C CYS A 47 -12.43 -11.63 -6.96
N THR A 48 -12.70 -10.32 -6.91
CA THR A 48 -14.06 -9.78 -6.81
C THR A 48 -14.92 -10.21 -7.99
N GLN A 49 -14.39 -10.17 -9.21
CA GLN A 49 -15.12 -10.62 -10.39
C GLN A 49 -15.48 -12.11 -10.31
N ALA A 50 -14.54 -12.96 -9.90
CA ALA A 50 -14.78 -14.40 -9.74
C ALA A 50 -15.84 -14.67 -8.66
N VAL A 51 -15.78 -13.96 -7.53
CA VAL A 51 -16.80 -14.06 -6.48
C VAL A 51 -18.18 -13.70 -7.03
N HIS A 52 -18.32 -12.56 -7.70
CA HIS A 52 -19.60 -12.15 -8.27
C HIS A 52 -20.16 -13.15 -9.29
N GLN A 53 -19.29 -13.77 -10.10
CA GLN A 53 -19.69 -14.82 -11.04
C GLN A 53 -20.25 -16.04 -10.30
N LEU A 54 -19.56 -16.49 -9.25
CA LEU A 54 -20.00 -17.64 -8.45
C LEU A 54 -21.29 -17.34 -7.67
N GLU A 55 -21.42 -16.15 -7.10
CA GLU A 55 -22.64 -15.68 -6.43
C GLU A 55 -23.82 -15.58 -7.41
N GLY A 56 -23.58 -15.17 -8.66
CA GLY A 56 -24.61 -15.15 -9.71
C GLY A 56 -25.09 -16.54 -10.13
N LEU A 57 -24.24 -17.55 -10.01
CA LEU A 57 -24.57 -18.95 -10.28
C LEU A 57 -25.24 -19.64 -9.09
N GLN A 58 -25.10 -19.11 -7.87
CA GLN A 58 -25.85 -19.63 -6.73
C GLN A 58 -27.35 -19.40 -6.98
N VAL A 59 -28.11 -20.50 -6.98
CA VAL A 59 -29.57 -20.45 -6.96
C VAL A 59 -29.98 -19.66 -5.72
N ARG A 60 -30.44 -18.42 -5.91
CA ARG A 60 -31.08 -17.66 -4.84
C ARG A 60 -32.31 -18.46 -4.43
N ARG A 61 -32.28 -19.10 -3.26
CA ARG A 61 -33.52 -19.58 -2.63
C ARG A 61 -34.39 -18.36 -2.42
N GLN A 62 -35.45 -18.22 -3.21
CA GLN A 62 -36.55 -17.33 -2.89
C GLN A 62 -37.13 -17.84 -1.58
N VAL A 63 -36.81 -17.15 -0.49
CA VAL A 63 -37.53 -17.33 0.77
C VAL A 63 -38.82 -16.55 0.60
N TRP A 64 -39.92 -17.30 0.52
CA TRP A 64 -41.28 -16.77 0.55
C TRP A 64 -41.60 -16.18 1.90
#